data_AF-A0A392T6G8-F1
#
_entry.id   AF-A0A392T6G8-F1
#
_cell.length_a   1.000
_cell.length_b   1.000
_cell.length_c   1.000
_cell.angle_alpha   90.00
_cell.angle_beta   90.00
_cell.angle_gamma   90.00
#
_symmetry.space_group_name_H-M   'P 1'
#
loop_
_entity.id
_entity.type
_entity.pdbx_description
1 polymer ?
#
loop_
_entity_poly.entity_id
_entity_poly.type
_entity_poly.pdbx_seq_one_letter_code
_entity_poly.pdbx_strand_id
1 'polypeptide(L)' 'MSKLIGPYQILKRIGNVAYRIALPPSLSNLHDVFHVSQLRKYVSDPSHVIDSDDIQVKENLTV' A
#
# COMPACT_ATOMS: atom_id res chain seq x y z
N MET A 1 16.91 0.21 0.28
CA MET A 1 16.04 -0.15 1.43
C MET A 1 14.60 0.06 1.00
N SER A 2 13.83 -1.01 0.79
CA SER A 2 12.41 -0.90 0.44
C SER A 2 11.61 -0.60 1.71
N LYS A 3 10.96 0.58 1.78
CA LYS A 3 10.06 0.93 2.89
C LYS A 3 8.69 0.31 2.63
N LEU A 4 8.26 -0.60 3.50
CA LEU A 4 6.90 -1.12 3.51
C LEU A 4 6.06 -0.21 4.41
N ILE A 5 4.93 0.20 3.90
CA ILE A 5 3.92 0.95 4.63
C ILE A 5 2.91 -0.07 5.17
N GLY A 6 2.33 0.21 6.34
CA GLY A 6 1.54 -0.71 7.15
C GLY A 6 0.47 -1.56 6.44
N PRO A 7 -0.15 -2.50 7.17
CA PRO A 7 -1.13 -3.40 6.58
C PRO A 7 -2.38 -2.62 6.15
N TYR A 8 -2.71 -2.70 4.87
CA TYR A 8 -3.94 -2.15 4.34
C TYR A 8 -4.91 -3.25 3.93
N GLN A 9 -6.20 -2.99 4.13
CA GLN A 9 -7.24 -3.94 3.75
C GLN A 9 -7.44 -3.93 2.23
N ILE A 10 -7.49 -5.12 1.63
CA ILE A 10 -7.89 -5.28 0.24
C ILE A 10 -9.41 -5.14 0.16
N LEU A 11 -9.89 -4.13 -0.57
CA LEU A 11 -11.32 -3.89 -0.79
C LEU A 11 -11.86 -4.76 -1.92
N LYS A 12 -11.11 -4.90 -3.02
CA LYS A 12 -11.55 -5.62 -4.21
C LYS A 12 -10.36 -6.14 -5.03
N ARG A 13 -10.52 -7.31 -5.67
CA ARG A 13 -9.60 -7.76 -6.73
C ARG A 13 -10.04 -7.19 -8.08
N ILE A 14 -9.11 -6.58 -8.81
CA ILE A 14 -9.35 -6.00 -10.14
C ILE A 14 -8.56 -6.82 -11.17
N GLY A 15 -9.28 -7.67 -11.91
CA GLY A 15 -8.66 -8.60 -12.84
C GLY A 15 -7.70 -9.58 -12.17
N ASN A 16 -6.73 -10.10 -12.92
CA ASN A 16 -5.81 -11.09 -12.39
C ASN A 16 -4.63 -10.48 -11.62
N VAL A 17 -4.30 -9.22 -11.92
CA VAL A 17 -2.99 -8.64 -11.60
C VAL A 17 -3.06 -7.42 -10.68
N ALA A 18 -4.25 -6.93 -10.32
CA ALA A 18 -4.39 -5.73 -9.51
C ALA A 18 -5.42 -5.90 -8.38
N TYR A 19 -5.26 -5.09 -7.33
CA TYR A 19 -6.15 -5.03 -6.19
C TYR A 19 -6.41 -3.59 -5.78
N ARG A 20 -7.64 -3.31 -5.38
CA ARG A 20 -8.05 -2.06 -4.76
C ARG A 20 -7.86 -2.16 -3.24
N ILE A 21 -7.29 -1.13 -2.64
CA ILE A 21 -6.84 -1.11 -1.23
C ILE A 21 -7.52 0.05 -0.49
N ALA A 22 -7.86 -0.17 0.77
CA ALA A 22 -8.35 0.87 1.67
C ALA A 22 -7.17 1.76 2.11
N LEU A 23 -6.94 2.84 1.37
CA LEU A 23 -5.91 3.82 1.73
C LEU A 23 -6.42 4.77 2.83
N PRO A 24 -5.55 5.17 3.78
CA PRO A 24 -5.87 6.17 4.77
C PRO A 24 -6.00 7.55 4.10
N PRO A 25 -6.73 8.50 4.71
CA PRO A 25 -6.89 9.84 4.16
C PRO A 25 -5.56 10.57 3.90
N SER A 26 -4.52 10.27 4.67
CA SER A 26 -3.15 10.82 4.48
C SER A 26 -2.52 10.43 3.14
N LEU A 27 -3.00 9.35 2.51
CA LEU A 27 -2.56 8.85 1.21
C LEU A 27 -3.64 9.00 0.12
N SER A 28 -4.61 9.91 0.32
CA SER A 28 -5.70 10.14 -0.64
C SER A 28 -5.25 10.66 -2.00
N ASN A 29 -4.01 11.15 -2.10
CA ASN A 29 -3.38 11.53 -3.37
C ASN A 29 -2.90 10.32 -4.21
N LEU A 30 -2.84 9.12 -3.63
CA LEU A 30 -2.47 7.89 -4.33
C LEU A 30 -3.69 7.21 -4.97
N HIS A 31 -3.47 6.58 -6.12
CA HIS A 31 -4.42 5.63 -6.65
C HIS A 31 -4.57 4.45 -5.69
N ASP A 32 -5.82 4.05 -5.43
CA ASP A 32 -6.13 2.96 -4.53
C ASP A 32 -6.01 1.58 -5.19
N VAL A 33 -5.65 1.52 -6.49
CA VAL A 33 -5.43 0.28 -7.23
C VAL A 33 -3.94 0.04 -7.43
N PHE A 34 -3.46 -1.10 -6.93
CA PHE A 34 -2.06 -1.50 -6.98
C PHE A 34 -1.88 -2.83 -7.70
N HIS A 35 -0.76 -2.98 -8.39
CA HIS A 35 -0.39 -4.24 -9.03
C HIS A 35 0.09 -5.26 -7.99
N VAL A 36 -0.15 -6.55 -8.21
CA VAL A 36 0.19 -7.63 -7.26
C VAL A 36 1.68 -7.66 -6.89
N SER A 37 2.57 -7.21 -7.78
CA SER A 37 4.02 -7.13 -7.50
C SER A 37 4.40 -6.03 -6.49
N GLN A 38 3.54 -5.03 -6.29
CA GLN A 38 3.73 -3.96 -5.31
C GLN A 38 3.22 -4.37 -3.93
N LEU A 39 2.45 -5.46 -3.85
CA LEU A 39 1.85 -5.93 -2.61
C LEU A 39 2.67 -7.06 -2.02
N ARG A 40 2.82 -7.03 -0.70
CA ARG A 40 3.37 -8.15 0.06
C ARG A 40 2.29 -8.64 1.01
N LYS A 41 2.10 -9.96 1.06
CA LYS A 41 1.22 -10.57 2.04
C LYS A 41 1.76 -10.25 3.42
N TYR A 42 1.02 -9.46 4.19
CA TYR A 42 1.33 -9.21 5.59
C TYR A 42 0.94 -10.46 6.40
N VAL A 43 1.90 -10.99 7.15
CA VAL A 43 1.65 -12.00 8.18
C VAL A 43 1.82 -11.27 9.49
N SER A 44 0.77 -11.25 10.32
CA SER A 44 0.78 -10.54 11.59
C SER A 44 1.92 -11.05 12.47
N ASP A 45 2.97 -10.24 12.58
CA ASP A 45 4.08 -10.43 13.50
C ASP A 45 4.03 -9.25 14.48
N PRO A 46 3.95 -9.50 15.80
CA PRO A 46 3.89 -8.45 16.82
C PRO A 46 5.09 -7.48 16.80
N SER A 47 6.17 -7.80 16.08
CA SER A 47 7.35 -6.92 15.91
C SER A 47 7.23 -5.86 14.81
N HIS A 48 6.20 -5.89 13.96
CA HIS A 48 6.15 -5.14 12.69
C HIS A 48 5.27 -3.88 12.68
N VAL A 49 4.80 -3.41 13.83
CA VAL A 49 4.03 -2.16 13.92
C VAL A 49 4.99 -0.97 13.76
N ILE A 50 5.21 -0.54 12.52
CA ILE A 50 5.89 0.73 12.21
C ILE A 50 4.79 1.78 12.02
N ASP A 51 4.76 2.78 12.89
CA ASP A 51 3.82 3.90 12.84
C ASP A 51 3.83 4.59 11.47
N SER A 52 2.63 4.89 10.99
CA SER A 52 2.34 5.35 9.62
C SER A 52 2.78 6.79 9.30
N ASP A 53 3.38 7.51 10.24
CA ASP A 53 3.60 8.95 10.13
C ASP A 53 4.80 9.39 9.25
N ASP A 54 5.68 8.46 8.86
CA ASP A 54 6.98 8.84 8.27
C ASP A 54 7.12 8.63 6.74
N ILE A 55 6.03 8.50 5.99
CA ILE A 55 6.15 8.18 4.55
C ILE A 55 5.82 9.38 3.65
N GLN A 56 6.86 10.14 3.29
CA GLN A 56 6.85 11.03 2.13
C GLN A 56 6.83 10.19 0.85
N VAL A 57 5.67 10.11 0.21
CA VAL A 57 5.50 9.53 -1.12
C VAL A 57 6.12 10.49 -2.15
N LYS A 58 7.21 10.10 -2.81
CA LYS A 58 7.72 10.83 -3.97
C LYS A 58 6.78 10.61 -5.15
N GLU A 59 5.95 11.59 -5.39
CA GLU A 59 5.05 11.75 -6.53
C GLU A 59 5.87 11.92 -7.82
N ASN A 60 6.27 10.81 -8.45
CA ASN A 60 6.82 10.81 -9.82
C ASN A 60 6.42 9.49 -10.52
N LEU A 61 5.23 9.47 -11.12
CA LEU A 61 4.83 8.50 -12.13
C LEU A 61 4.27 9.28 -13.33
N THR A 62 5.15 9.68 -14.24
CA THR A 62 4.76 10.16 -15.57
C THR A 62 4.48 8.93 -16.43
N VAL A 63 3.28 8.90 -17.04
CA VAL A 63 2.82 7.91 -18.04
C VAL A 63 3.73 7.89 -19.26
#